data_AF-A0A955UMZ4-F1
#
_entry.id   AF-A0A955UMZ4-F1
#
_cell.length_a   1.000
_cell.length_b   1.000
_cell.length_c   1.000
_cell.angle_alpha   90.00
_cell.angle_beta   90.00
_cell.angle_gamma   90.00
#
_symmetry.space_group_name_H-M   'P 1'
#
loop_
_entity.id
_entity.type
_entity.pdbx_description
1 polymer ?
#
loop_
_entity_poly.entity_id
_entity_poly.type
_entity_poly.pdbx_seq_one_letter_code
_entity_poly.pdbx_strand_id
1 'polypeptide(L)'
;MTRHLFVPLERGGLGVSRHELAHVRWSPRRFPRVRHPLIVLQAVEDARINLGLERIGLVVTLDREQLAHVAHLAARDAKAGDVAATVIRAVASLGTEGEAALREEIAALPGFQADLARRLVEDVEARLLSAAGRSDRPVAPFRVAREAARDLARRLEQYDLLRPDHEVEGLGCCHVLLDGEARDGIGFELPWPDPREPEARRRAYAHRYPDGSASGEGVAPGAMSIATPPLVERQPRRLHAGVRRRVATTEGTFVRRPDRFAIDRAIFVRRVRGEGGTILVDVSGSMSFGAKGLEALVRAAGGAAVVAIYSGSGDVGELRIVARGDRRVASDQLEPVGRGNIVDLPALEWLARQPEPRLWVSDGCVTGVGDSGCDRLRARCEAVAQRGRIRRVDTPDAAVRVLEGG
;
A
#
# COMPACT_ATOMS: atom_id res chain seq x y z
N MET A 1 19.10 -15.67 6.08
CA MET A 1 18.26 -14.46 6.13
C MET A 1 18.61 -13.61 4.94
N THR A 2 17.68 -13.46 4.02
CA THR A 2 17.82 -12.63 2.81
C THR A 2 17.26 -11.24 3.13
N ARG A 3 17.86 -10.18 2.60
CA ARG A 3 17.28 -8.83 2.70
C ARG A 3 16.59 -8.55 1.36
N HIS A 4 15.33 -8.16 1.42
CA HIS A 4 14.60 -7.69 0.24
C HIS A 4 14.63 -6.17 0.25
N LEU A 5 15.12 -5.59 -0.84
CA LEU A 5 15.21 -4.15 -1.04
C LEU A 5 14.45 -3.79 -2.31
N PHE A 6 13.55 -2.82 -2.21
CA PHE A 6 12.84 -2.26 -3.35
C PHE A 6 13.47 -0.91 -3.67
N VAL A 7 14.13 -0.83 -4.81
CA VAL A 7 14.79 0.39 -5.27
C VAL A 7 14.16 0.85 -6.58
N PRO A 8 13.78 2.13 -6.70
CA PRO A 8 13.28 2.68 -7.96
C PRO A 8 14.42 2.76 -8.98
N LEU A 9 14.25 2.09 -10.14
CA LEU A 9 15.27 2.00 -11.18
C LEU A 9 15.16 3.11 -12.23
N GLU A 10 14.12 3.93 -12.17
CA GLU A 10 13.93 5.11 -13.01
C GLU A 10 14.97 6.20 -12.73
N ARG A 11 15.23 7.06 -13.72
CA ARG A 11 16.24 8.13 -13.62
C ARG A 11 16.02 9.07 -12.41
N GLY A 12 14.77 9.34 -12.03
CA GLY A 12 14.44 10.15 -10.84
C GLY A 12 14.64 9.41 -9.51
N GLY A 13 14.72 8.09 -9.53
CA GLY A 13 14.87 7.23 -8.35
C GLY A 13 16.31 6.94 -7.93
N LEU A 14 17.31 7.45 -8.66
CA LEU A 14 18.71 7.11 -8.39
C LEU A 14 19.20 7.59 -7.01
N GLY A 15 18.74 8.77 -6.55
CA GLY A 15 19.06 9.27 -5.21
C GLY A 15 18.53 8.36 -4.11
N VAL A 16 17.26 7.99 -4.22
CA VAL A 16 16.59 7.03 -3.32
C VAL A 16 17.29 5.67 -3.36
N SER A 17 17.62 5.15 -4.55
CA SER A 17 18.34 3.88 -4.70
C SER A 17 19.69 3.87 -3.98
N ARG A 18 20.47 4.96 -4.05
CA ARG A 18 21.75 5.08 -3.35
C ARG A 18 21.56 5.07 -1.85
N HIS A 19 20.57 5.81 -1.36
CA HIS A 19 20.19 5.86 0.04
C HIS A 19 19.85 4.46 0.58
N GLU A 20 18.96 3.74 -0.11
CA GLU A 20 18.55 2.38 0.28
C GLU A 20 19.71 1.37 0.26
N LEU A 21 20.58 1.44 -0.75
CA LEU A 21 21.78 0.60 -0.82
C LEU A 21 22.78 0.93 0.29
N ALA A 22 22.87 2.19 0.70
CA ALA A 22 23.71 2.62 1.82
C ALA A 22 23.20 2.07 3.16
N HIS A 23 21.88 2.01 3.37
CA HIS A 23 21.31 1.29 4.51
C HIS A 23 21.71 -0.19 4.51
N VAL A 24 21.61 -0.87 3.36
CA VAL A 24 22.06 -2.27 3.26
C VAL A 24 23.53 -2.41 3.66
N ARG A 25 24.38 -1.47 3.24
CA ARG A 25 25.81 -1.52 3.51
C ARG A 25 26.19 -1.19 4.97
N TRP A 26 25.51 -0.23 5.58
CA TRP A 26 25.98 0.42 6.81
C TRP A 26 25.01 0.42 7.99
N SER A 27 23.71 0.16 7.78
CA SER A 27 22.74 0.06 8.87
C SER A 27 22.82 -1.30 9.58
N PRO A 28 22.47 -1.37 10.87
CA PRO A 28 22.38 -2.65 11.57
C PRO A 28 21.38 -3.57 10.86
N ARG A 29 21.53 -4.89 11.07
CA ARG A 29 20.55 -5.83 10.51
C ARG A 29 19.18 -5.59 11.07
N ARG A 30 19.05 -5.47 12.38
CA ARG A 30 17.79 -5.19 13.08
C ARG A 30 17.96 -3.91 13.88
N PHE A 31 16.96 -3.05 13.85
CA PHE A 31 16.90 -1.95 14.80
C PHE A 31 16.75 -2.50 16.23
N PRO A 32 17.48 -1.97 17.20
CA PRO A 32 17.29 -2.34 18.59
C PRO A 32 15.95 -1.82 19.09
N ARG A 33 15.36 -2.51 20.08
CA ARG A 33 14.23 -1.93 20.82
C ARG A 33 14.68 -0.65 21.52
N VAL A 34 13.89 0.40 21.36
CA VAL A 34 14.09 1.72 21.98
C VAL A 34 12.91 2.06 22.88
N ARG A 35 13.11 3.00 23.80
CA ARG A 35 12.08 3.46 24.77
C ARG A 35 11.34 4.72 24.32
N HIS A 36 11.71 5.27 23.17
CA HIS A 36 11.10 6.43 22.53
C HIS A 36 10.48 5.99 21.19
N PRO A 37 9.63 6.82 20.56
CA PRO A 37 9.08 6.55 19.24
C PRO A 37 10.17 6.13 18.23
N LEU A 38 9.89 5.05 17.49
CA LEU A 38 10.85 4.47 16.53
C LEU A 38 11.21 5.47 15.42
N ILE A 39 10.27 6.35 15.07
CA ILE A 39 10.43 7.36 14.02
C ILE A 39 11.61 8.31 14.28
N VAL A 40 11.91 8.60 15.55
CA VAL A 40 13.07 9.43 15.94
C VAL A 40 14.39 8.70 15.65
N LEU A 41 14.43 7.37 15.86
CA LEU A 41 15.61 6.58 15.51
C LEU A 41 15.77 6.48 14.00
N GLN A 42 14.68 6.32 13.25
CA GLN A 42 14.69 6.26 11.80
C GLN A 42 15.21 7.57 11.21
N ALA A 43 14.69 8.72 11.64
CA ALA A 43 15.16 10.02 11.17
C ALA A 43 16.67 10.24 11.39
N VAL A 44 17.18 9.91 12.58
CA VAL A 44 18.62 10.06 12.87
C VAL A 44 19.46 9.03 12.11
N GLU A 45 18.91 7.86 11.82
CA GLU A 45 19.57 6.86 10.98
C GLU A 45 19.65 7.31 9.51
N ASP A 46 18.58 7.88 8.96
CA ASP A 46 18.55 8.43 7.61
C ASP A 46 19.57 9.58 7.49
N ALA A 47 19.59 10.49 8.47
CA ALA A 47 20.60 11.54 8.58
C ALA A 47 22.03 10.97 8.56
N ARG A 48 22.29 9.92 9.34
CA ARG A 48 23.61 9.26 9.40
C ARG A 48 24.03 8.70 8.05
N ILE A 49 23.09 8.12 7.29
CA ILE A 49 23.34 7.57 5.96
C ILE A 49 23.57 8.69 4.94
N ASN A 50 22.71 9.71 4.93
CA ASN A 50 22.78 10.84 4.00
C ASN A 50 24.07 11.63 4.14
N LEU A 51 24.45 12.03 5.37
CA LEU A 51 25.71 12.74 5.64
C LEU A 51 26.94 11.89 5.26
N GLY A 52 26.87 10.57 5.43
CA GLY A 52 27.95 9.67 5.00
C GLY A 52 28.05 9.53 3.49
N LEU A 53 26.92 9.54 2.78
CA LEU A 53 26.86 9.55 1.32
C LEU A 53 27.40 10.87 0.75
N GLU A 54 27.00 12.00 1.32
CA GLU A 54 27.53 13.33 0.99
C GLU A 54 29.05 13.37 1.13
N ARG A 55 29.59 12.85 2.23
CA ARG A 55 31.05 12.83 2.49
C ARG A 55 31.87 12.08 1.43
N ILE A 56 31.26 11.13 0.71
CA ILE A 56 31.91 10.41 -0.40
C ILE A 56 31.49 10.92 -1.79
N GLY A 57 30.85 12.09 -1.86
CA GLY A 57 30.44 12.73 -3.11
C GLY A 57 29.20 12.08 -3.75
N LEU A 58 28.38 11.36 -2.98
CA LEU A 58 27.16 10.68 -3.46
C LEU A 58 25.91 11.27 -2.83
N VAL A 59 25.78 12.60 -2.85
CA VAL A 59 24.63 13.34 -2.29
C VAL A 59 23.30 12.74 -2.77
N VAL A 60 22.35 12.63 -1.85
CA VAL A 60 20.99 12.19 -2.15
C VAL A 60 20.25 13.34 -2.82
N THR A 61 20.11 13.23 -4.13
CA THR A 61 19.37 14.16 -4.97
C THR A 61 17.90 13.78 -5.02
N LEU A 62 17.02 14.77 -4.93
CA LEU A 62 15.58 14.59 -5.06
C LEU A 62 15.13 15.20 -6.38
N ASP A 63 14.24 14.53 -7.11
CA ASP A 63 13.64 15.19 -8.26
C ASP A 63 12.74 16.37 -7.82
N ARG A 64 12.34 17.20 -8.78
CA ARG A 64 11.56 18.41 -8.50
C ARG A 64 10.23 18.11 -7.80
N GLU A 65 9.59 16.98 -8.10
CA GLU A 65 8.32 16.57 -7.50
C GLU A 65 8.53 16.12 -6.06
N GLN A 66 9.57 15.30 -5.81
CA GLN A 66 9.97 14.85 -4.49
C GLN A 66 10.38 16.01 -3.59
N LEU A 67 11.18 16.95 -4.09
CA LEU A 67 11.59 18.13 -3.36
C LEU A 67 10.39 19.01 -3.00
N ALA A 68 9.48 19.23 -3.96
CA ALA A 68 8.24 19.98 -3.71
C ALA A 68 7.35 19.28 -2.68
N HIS A 69 7.29 17.95 -2.70
CA HIS A 69 6.53 17.17 -1.74
C HIS A 69 7.13 17.27 -0.33
N VAL A 70 8.45 17.14 -0.19
CA VAL A 70 9.17 17.30 1.07
C VAL A 70 8.97 18.71 1.65
N ALA A 71 9.09 19.74 0.82
CA ALA A 71 8.84 21.13 1.21
C ALA A 71 7.38 21.35 1.63
N HIS A 72 6.42 20.78 0.89
CA HIS A 72 5.00 20.88 1.23
C HIS A 72 4.68 20.28 2.61
N LEU A 73 5.20 19.07 2.89
CA LEU A 73 5.01 18.42 4.19
C LEU A 73 5.67 19.23 5.32
N ALA A 74 6.89 19.73 5.09
CA ALA A 74 7.59 20.58 6.05
C ALA A 74 6.81 21.86 6.39
N ALA A 75 6.34 22.57 5.36
CA ALA A 75 5.54 23.78 5.52
C ALA A 75 4.21 23.52 6.24
N ARG A 76 3.59 22.37 5.95
CA ARG A 76 2.37 21.94 6.64
C ARG A 76 2.62 21.72 8.13
N ASP A 77 3.66 20.95 8.47
CA ASP A 77 4.02 20.63 9.86
C ASP A 77 4.37 21.92 10.64
N ALA A 78 5.16 22.81 10.02
CA ALA A 78 5.52 24.10 10.60
C ALA A 78 4.30 25.02 10.82
N LYS A 79 3.41 25.11 9.82
CA LYS A 79 2.17 25.92 9.92
C LYS A 79 1.20 25.36 10.97
N ALA A 80 1.18 24.05 11.16
CA ALA A 80 0.40 23.41 12.23
C ALA A 80 1.00 23.63 13.62
N GLY A 81 2.22 24.19 13.71
CA GLY A 81 2.97 24.33 14.96
C GLY A 81 3.49 23.00 15.50
N ASP A 82 3.58 21.96 14.66
CA ASP A 82 4.10 20.65 15.06
C ASP A 82 5.63 20.63 15.00
N VAL A 83 6.23 21.24 16.03
CA VAL A 83 7.68 21.38 16.14
C VAL A 83 8.40 20.03 16.13
N ALA A 84 7.80 18.98 16.71
CA ALA A 84 8.40 17.65 16.72
C ALA A 84 8.46 17.06 15.30
N ALA A 85 7.35 17.09 14.57
CA ALA A 85 7.32 16.63 13.17
C ALA A 85 8.31 17.41 12.29
N THR A 86 8.35 18.75 12.42
CA THR A 86 9.30 19.59 11.69
C THR A 86 10.75 19.24 12.01
N VAL A 87 11.10 19.05 13.28
CA VAL A 87 12.47 18.66 13.70
C VAL A 87 12.83 17.27 13.19
N ILE A 88 11.94 16.29 13.34
CA ILE A 88 12.18 14.91 12.88
C ILE A 88 12.41 14.89 11.36
N ARG A 89 11.61 15.65 10.60
CA ARG A 89 11.76 15.76 9.14
C ARG A 89 13.07 16.44 8.76
N ALA A 90 13.41 17.55 9.41
CA ALA A 90 14.66 18.25 9.15
C ALA A 90 15.89 17.38 9.45
N VAL A 91 15.86 16.62 10.55
CA VAL A 91 16.91 15.64 10.87
C VAL A 91 17.03 14.59 9.76
N ALA A 92 15.92 13.97 9.34
CA ALA A 92 15.96 12.95 8.28
C ALA A 92 16.51 13.49 6.94
N SER A 93 16.33 14.79 6.67
CA SER A 93 16.80 15.45 5.44
C SER A 93 18.24 15.97 5.49
N LEU A 94 18.97 15.85 6.61
CA LEU A 94 20.38 16.24 6.70
C LEU A 94 21.23 15.53 5.65
N GLY A 95 22.07 16.25 4.91
CA GLY A 95 22.92 15.71 3.84
C GLY A 95 22.19 15.40 2.53
N THR A 96 20.99 15.97 2.32
CA THR A 96 20.19 15.83 1.09
C THR A 96 19.93 17.19 0.45
N GLU A 97 19.49 17.23 -0.82
CA GLU A 97 19.06 18.47 -1.46
C GLU A 97 17.85 19.14 -0.79
N GLY A 98 17.06 18.37 -0.01
CA GLY A 98 15.90 18.89 0.72
C GLY A 98 16.26 19.66 1.99
N GLU A 99 17.51 19.58 2.47
CA GLU A 99 17.90 20.17 3.75
C GLU A 99 17.65 21.67 3.83
N ALA A 100 17.97 22.42 2.78
CA ALA A 100 17.84 23.88 2.75
C ALA A 100 16.37 24.32 2.93
N ALA A 101 15.45 23.67 2.21
CA ALA A 101 14.02 23.94 2.34
C ALA A 101 13.52 23.66 3.77
N LEU A 102 14.01 22.58 4.40
CA LEU A 102 13.64 22.23 5.77
C LEU A 102 14.16 23.25 6.80
N ARG A 103 15.36 23.81 6.57
CA ARG A 103 15.90 24.87 7.42
C ARG A 103 15.12 26.18 7.29
N GLU A 104 14.62 26.51 6.10
CA GLU A 104 13.72 27.65 5.88
C GLU A 104 12.42 27.49 6.68
N GLU A 105 11.82 26.29 6.66
CA GLU A 105 10.59 26.01 7.44
C GLU A 105 10.83 26.05 8.95
N ILE A 106 12.00 25.61 9.43
CA ILE A 106 12.40 25.80 10.84
C ILE A 106 12.50 27.29 11.18
N ALA A 107 13.07 28.11 10.28
CA ALA A 107 13.19 29.54 10.50
C ALA A 107 11.83 30.26 10.49
N ALA A 108 10.83 29.70 9.82
CA ALA A 108 9.46 30.20 9.80
C ALA A 108 8.67 29.90 11.08
N LEU A 109 9.15 29.00 11.96
CA LEU A 109 8.51 28.73 13.25
C LEU A 109 8.54 29.97 14.17
N PRO A 110 7.54 30.15 15.04
CA PRO A 110 7.50 31.29 15.97
C PRO A 110 8.61 31.27 17.03
N GLY A 111 9.45 32.30 17.04
CA GLY A 111 10.33 32.70 18.16
C GLY A 111 11.13 31.55 18.77
N PHE A 112 10.81 31.20 20.02
CA PHE A 112 11.49 30.13 20.76
C PHE A 112 11.45 28.76 20.06
N GLN A 113 10.38 28.47 19.30
CA GLN A 113 10.23 27.18 18.61
C GLN A 113 11.25 27.03 17.48
N ALA A 114 11.46 28.08 16.67
CA ALA A 114 12.50 28.09 15.64
C ALA A 114 13.90 27.87 16.24
N ASP A 115 14.21 28.59 17.31
CA ASP A 115 15.50 28.49 17.99
C ASP A 115 15.74 27.12 18.63
N LEU A 116 14.70 26.54 19.23
CA LEU A 116 14.76 25.18 19.77
C LEU A 116 14.96 24.16 18.66
N ALA A 117 14.13 24.20 17.62
CA ALA A 117 14.19 23.28 16.50
C ALA A 117 15.57 23.31 15.81
N ARG A 118 16.09 24.51 15.53
CA ARG A 118 17.42 24.72 14.95
C ARG A 118 18.51 24.07 15.79
N ARG A 119 18.55 24.35 17.09
CA ARG A 119 19.55 23.75 18.02
C ARG A 119 19.46 22.23 18.07
N LEU A 120 18.25 21.66 18.04
CA LEU A 120 18.07 20.21 18.06
C LEU A 120 18.61 19.54 16.78
N VAL A 121 18.36 20.14 15.61
CA VAL A 121 18.87 19.65 14.33
C VAL A 121 20.40 19.78 14.27
N GLU A 122 20.94 20.96 14.60
CA GLU A 122 22.39 21.23 14.62
C GLU A 122 23.14 20.31 15.60
N ASP A 123 22.57 20.04 16.78
CA ASP A 123 23.17 19.12 17.76
C ASP A 123 23.28 17.69 17.20
N VAL A 124 22.25 17.20 16.50
CA VAL A 124 22.27 15.87 15.87
C VAL A 124 23.30 15.82 14.75
N GLU A 125 23.28 16.80 13.85
CA GLU A 125 24.21 16.92 12.72
C GLU A 125 25.68 16.96 13.20
N ALA A 126 26.00 17.86 14.15
CA ALA A 126 27.34 18.02 14.69
C ALA A 126 27.87 16.73 15.33
N ARG A 127 27.01 15.99 16.06
CA ARG A 127 27.36 14.69 16.66
C ARG A 127 27.66 13.64 15.59
N LEU A 128 26.83 13.54 14.55
CA LEU A 128 27.02 12.59 13.46
C LEU A 128 28.28 12.91 12.66
N LEU A 129 28.48 14.16 12.26
CA LEU A 129 29.67 14.61 11.52
C LEU A 129 30.96 14.42 12.32
N SER A 130 30.96 14.82 13.60
CA SER A 130 32.14 14.65 14.47
C SER A 130 32.50 13.18 14.69
N ALA A 131 31.50 12.30 14.82
CA ALA A 131 31.72 10.87 14.97
C ALA A 131 32.14 10.19 13.66
N ALA A 132 31.60 10.63 12.52
CA ALA A 132 32.04 10.18 11.21
C ALA A 132 33.50 10.58 10.96
N GLY A 133 33.91 11.81 11.32
CA GLY A 133 35.28 12.29 11.19
C GLY A 133 36.32 11.45 11.95
N ARG A 134 35.90 10.78 13.02
CA ARG A 134 36.74 9.87 13.85
C ARG A 134 36.63 8.39 13.46
N SER A 135 35.89 8.09 12.40
CA SER A 135 35.60 6.73 11.94
C SER A 135 36.31 6.46 10.62
N ASP A 136 36.82 5.24 10.44
CA ASP A 136 37.38 4.75 9.17
C ASP A 136 36.29 4.49 8.10
N ARG A 137 35.02 4.61 8.48
CA ARG A 137 33.86 4.49 7.60
C ARG A 137 33.31 5.88 7.27
N PRO A 138 32.68 6.07 6.11
CA PRO A 138 32.14 7.37 5.72
C PRO A 138 30.99 7.83 6.62
N VAL A 139 30.26 6.88 7.22
CA VAL A 139 29.16 7.11 8.16
C VAL A 139 29.63 7.05 9.61
N ALA A 140 28.94 7.78 10.49
CA ALA A 140 29.13 7.62 11.94
C ALA A 140 28.80 6.19 12.39
N PRO A 141 29.39 5.70 13.50
CA PRO A 141 28.99 4.43 14.11
C PRO A 141 27.52 4.46 14.54
N PHE A 142 26.77 3.37 14.28
CA PHE A 142 25.34 3.29 14.60
C PHE A 142 25.02 3.58 16.09
N ARG A 143 25.93 3.23 17.02
CA ARG A 143 25.76 3.55 18.44
C ARG A 143 25.59 5.07 18.70
N VAL A 144 26.26 5.91 17.91
CA VAL A 144 26.18 7.37 18.02
C VAL A 144 24.82 7.87 17.53
N ALA A 145 24.32 7.35 16.41
CA ALA A 145 22.96 7.66 15.96
C ALA A 145 21.90 7.24 16.99
N ARG A 146 22.03 6.05 17.59
CA ARG A 146 21.12 5.61 18.65
C ARG A 146 21.15 6.52 19.88
N GLU A 147 22.33 7.00 20.28
CA GLU A 147 22.48 7.95 21.39
C GLU A 147 21.89 9.32 21.04
N ALA A 148 22.17 9.83 19.84
CA ALA A 148 21.60 11.07 19.33
C ALA A 148 20.06 11.00 19.24
N ALA A 149 19.48 9.90 18.75
CA ALA A 149 18.03 9.70 18.71
C ALA A 149 17.40 9.68 20.11
N ARG A 150 18.06 9.02 21.08
CA ARG A 150 17.59 9.01 22.47
C ARG A 150 17.59 10.40 23.09
N ASP A 151 18.66 11.16 22.87
CA ASP A 151 18.78 12.50 23.42
C ASP A 151 17.81 13.48 22.74
N LEU A 152 17.63 13.36 21.42
CA LEU A 152 16.62 14.11 20.66
C LEU A 152 15.22 13.83 21.21
N ALA A 153 14.84 12.57 21.34
CA ALA A 153 13.54 12.19 21.90
C ALA A 153 13.34 12.75 23.31
N ARG A 154 14.33 12.59 24.21
CA ARG A 154 14.26 13.13 25.58
C ARG A 154 14.06 14.63 25.60
N ARG A 155 14.73 15.37 24.71
CA ARG A 155 14.58 16.82 24.63
C ARG A 155 13.21 17.21 24.08
N LEU A 156 12.71 16.54 23.06
CA LEU A 156 11.34 16.79 22.56
C LEU A 156 10.30 16.48 23.65
N GLU A 157 10.45 15.39 24.41
CA GLU A 157 9.61 15.07 25.57
C GLU A 157 9.70 16.13 26.68
N GLN A 158 10.90 16.67 26.97
CA GLN A 158 11.09 17.71 27.98
C GLN A 158 10.29 19.00 27.68
N TYR A 159 10.02 19.28 26.40
CA TYR A 159 9.21 20.42 25.97
C TYR A 159 7.75 20.04 25.63
N ASP A 160 7.33 18.82 25.98
CA ASP A 160 5.98 18.29 25.69
C ASP A 160 5.62 18.28 24.18
N LEU A 161 6.63 18.10 23.33
CA LEU A 161 6.47 18.09 21.87
C LEU A 161 6.30 16.68 21.30
N LEU A 162 6.76 15.66 22.01
CA LEU A 162 6.76 14.28 21.53
C LEU A 162 5.65 13.46 22.18
N ARG A 163 4.76 12.90 21.36
CA ARG A 163 3.72 11.97 21.82
C ARG A 163 4.19 10.51 21.69
N PRO A 164 3.68 9.58 22.51
CA PRO A 164 4.03 8.17 22.40
C PRO A 164 3.66 7.54 21.04
N ASP A 165 2.59 8.05 20.42
CA ASP A 165 1.99 7.66 19.15
C ASP A 165 2.31 8.65 18.03
N HIS A 166 3.39 9.43 18.16
CA HIS A 166 3.72 10.47 17.20
C HIS A 166 4.07 9.87 15.84
N GLU A 167 3.21 10.10 14.85
CA GLU A 167 3.40 9.72 13.46
C GLU A 167 3.79 10.95 12.64
N VAL A 168 4.82 10.80 11.81
CA VAL A 168 5.24 11.85 10.87
C VAL A 168 4.95 11.35 9.47
N GLU A 169 3.92 11.91 8.84
CA GLU A 169 3.48 11.48 7.52
C GLU A 169 4.59 11.67 6.48
N GLY A 170 4.76 10.68 5.60
CA GLY A 170 5.78 10.70 4.55
C GLY A 170 7.21 10.57 5.05
N LEU A 171 7.42 10.27 6.33
CA LEU A 171 8.74 9.95 6.88
C LEU A 171 8.90 8.43 6.93
N GLY A 172 9.56 7.86 5.92
CA GLY A 172 9.70 6.39 5.83
C GLY A 172 10.00 5.84 4.44
N CYS A 173 10.93 6.43 3.69
CA CYS A 173 11.37 5.83 2.42
C CYS A 173 12.03 4.44 2.62
N CYS A 174 12.54 4.17 3.84
CA CYS A 174 13.47 3.08 4.14
C CYS A 174 12.77 1.83 4.70
N HIS A 175 12.14 1.03 3.84
CA HIS A 175 11.63 -0.30 4.23
C HIS A 175 12.66 -1.41 3.91
N VAL A 176 13.75 -1.48 4.67
CA VAL A 176 14.63 -2.67 4.63
C VAL A 176 13.92 -3.82 5.36
N LEU A 177 13.14 -4.61 4.63
CA LEU A 177 12.52 -5.81 5.21
C LEU A 177 13.55 -6.94 5.35
N LEU A 178 13.59 -7.55 6.53
CA LEU A 178 14.44 -8.70 6.83
C LEU A 178 13.63 -9.99 6.78
N ASP A 179 14.04 -10.92 5.92
CA ASP A 179 13.48 -12.27 5.98
C ASP A 179 14.05 -13.04 7.17
N GLY A 180 13.20 -13.19 8.18
CA GLY A 180 13.35 -14.20 9.23
C GLY A 180 12.48 -13.98 10.46
N GLU A 181 11.49 -13.11 10.37
CA GLU A 181 10.26 -13.18 11.19
C GLU A 181 9.05 -13.63 10.34
N ALA A 182 9.28 -14.12 9.12
CA ALA A 182 8.27 -14.68 8.23
C ALA A 182 7.91 -16.15 8.56
N ARG A 183 7.65 -16.43 9.85
CA ARG A 183 6.86 -17.61 10.24
C ARG A 183 5.59 -17.27 11.02
N ASP A 184 5.40 -16.02 11.43
CA ASP A 184 4.07 -15.48 11.75
C ASP A 184 3.99 -14.09 11.10
N GLY A 185 2.92 -13.88 10.33
CA GLY A 185 2.90 -12.97 9.19
C GLY A 185 3.22 -11.51 9.49
N ILE A 186 4.15 -10.94 8.71
CA ILE A 186 4.25 -9.51 8.41
C ILE A 186 4.77 -9.39 6.97
N GLY A 187 3.89 -9.03 6.04
CA GLY A 187 4.23 -8.65 4.66
C GLY A 187 4.12 -7.13 4.53
N PHE A 188 4.98 -6.55 3.68
CA PHE A 188 5.04 -5.14 3.27
C PHE A 188 3.73 -4.33 3.49
N GLU A 189 3.75 -3.43 4.47
CA GLU A 189 2.85 -2.27 4.56
C GLU A 189 3.58 -1.06 3.95
N LEU A 190 3.26 -0.71 2.69
CA LEU A 190 3.01 0.71 2.37
C LEU A 190 1.84 1.17 3.25
N PRO A 191 1.60 2.47 3.54
CA PRO A 191 0.49 2.91 4.39
C PRO A 191 -0.83 2.67 3.67
N TRP A 192 -1.22 1.42 3.66
CA TRP A 192 -2.53 0.89 3.48
C TRP A 192 -2.98 0.50 4.88
N PRO A 193 -4.27 0.69 5.16
CA PRO A 193 -4.81 0.47 6.47
C PRO A 193 -4.36 -0.85 7.10
N ASP A 194 -4.08 -0.83 8.41
CA ASP A 194 -3.70 -1.99 9.22
C ASP A 194 -4.56 -3.21 8.80
N PRO A 195 -4.02 -4.42 8.60
CA PRO A 195 -4.83 -5.60 8.30
C PRO A 195 -5.86 -5.97 9.40
N ARG A 196 -5.85 -5.31 10.56
CA ARG A 196 -6.92 -5.29 11.60
C ARG A 196 -7.95 -4.17 11.40
N GLU A 197 -7.63 -3.17 10.59
CA GLU A 197 -8.48 -2.08 10.17
C GLU A 197 -9.68 -2.49 9.30
N PRO A 198 -9.77 -3.65 8.61
CA PRO A 198 -11.01 -4.09 7.98
C PRO A 198 -12.11 -4.30 9.03
N GLU A 199 -11.78 -4.83 10.21
CA GLU A 199 -12.75 -4.93 11.31
C GLU A 199 -13.03 -3.60 11.97
N ALA A 200 -12.02 -2.75 12.17
CA ALA A 200 -12.21 -1.42 12.72
C ALA A 200 -13.00 -0.50 11.78
N ARG A 201 -12.79 -0.60 10.46
CA ARG A 201 -13.57 0.06 9.40
C ARG A 201 -14.95 -0.55 9.26
N ARG A 202 -15.10 -1.88 9.31
CA ARG A 202 -16.43 -2.52 9.39
C ARG A 202 -17.19 -2.05 10.63
N ARG A 203 -16.52 -1.91 11.78
CA ARG A 203 -17.11 -1.39 13.03
C ARG A 203 -17.40 0.10 12.94
N ALA A 204 -16.50 0.92 12.39
CA ALA A 204 -16.69 2.35 12.20
C ALA A 204 -17.79 2.63 11.17
N TYR A 205 -17.89 1.81 10.13
CA TYR A 205 -18.94 1.85 9.12
C TYR A 205 -20.28 1.35 9.70
N ALA A 206 -20.29 0.24 10.44
CA ALA A 206 -21.47 -0.19 11.21
C ALA A 206 -21.90 0.87 12.24
N HIS A 207 -20.96 1.63 12.80
CA HIS A 207 -21.25 2.79 13.66
C HIS A 207 -21.76 4.01 12.89
N ARG A 208 -21.32 4.22 11.65
CA ARG A 208 -21.76 5.32 10.78
C ARG A 208 -23.16 5.08 10.20
N TYR A 209 -23.56 3.81 10.14
CA TYR A 209 -24.88 3.34 9.72
C TYR A 209 -25.44 2.37 10.77
N PRO A 210 -25.68 2.84 12.02
CA PRO A 210 -26.14 1.98 13.10
C PRO A 210 -27.50 1.41 12.74
N ASP A 211 -27.61 0.08 12.80
CA ASP A 211 -28.80 -0.75 12.71
C ASP A 211 -29.96 -0.22 11.84
N GLY A 212 -30.19 -0.94 10.74
CA GLY A 212 -31.35 -0.86 9.85
C GLY A 212 -32.70 -0.94 10.57
N SER A 213 -33.10 0.16 11.19
CA SER A 213 -34.44 0.39 11.74
C SER A 213 -35.44 0.85 10.68
N ALA A 214 -35.01 0.99 9.42
CA ALA A 214 -35.93 0.86 8.32
C ALA A 214 -35.96 -0.62 7.95
N SER A 215 -37.10 -1.27 8.18
CA SER A 215 -37.52 -2.54 7.60
C SER A 215 -37.57 -2.45 6.07
N GLY A 216 -36.43 -2.17 5.43
CA GLY A 216 -36.30 -1.68 4.06
C GLY A 216 -36.71 -2.69 3.01
N GLU A 217 -38.02 -2.94 2.90
CA GLU A 217 -38.67 -3.12 1.62
C GLU A 217 -38.39 -1.87 0.78
N GLY A 218 -37.36 -1.90 -0.06
CA GLY A 218 -37.23 -0.91 -1.13
C GLY A 218 -35.87 -0.31 -1.42
N VAL A 219 -34.79 -0.62 -0.69
CA VAL A 219 -33.45 -0.15 -1.10
C VAL A 219 -33.00 -0.95 -2.32
N ALA A 220 -33.21 -0.38 -3.51
CA ALA A 220 -32.82 -0.95 -4.79
C ALA A 220 -31.31 -0.77 -5.02
N PRO A 221 -30.65 -1.69 -5.75
CA PRO A 221 -29.35 -1.38 -6.34
C PRO A 221 -29.53 -0.27 -7.39
N GLY A 222 -28.49 0.55 -7.55
CA GLY A 222 -28.41 1.51 -8.64
C GLY A 222 -28.32 0.83 -10.01
N ALA A 223 -28.64 1.57 -11.06
CA ALA A 223 -28.48 1.09 -12.43
C ALA A 223 -27.00 1.07 -12.81
N MET A 224 -26.51 -0.06 -13.31
CA MET A 224 -25.11 -0.21 -13.72
C MET A 224 -24.98 -0.18 -15.24
N SER A 225 -24.11 0.68 -15.75
CA SER A 225 -23.64 0.67 -17.13
C SER A 225 -22.31 -0.08 -17.24
N ILE A 226 -22.02 -0.66 -18.41
CA ILE A 226 -20.73 -1.33 -18.67
C ILE A 226 -19.97 -0.55 -19.74
N ALA A 227 -18.79 -0.08 -19.39
CA ALA A 227 -17.87 0.59 -20.31
C ALA A 227 -16.70 -0.32 -20.70
N THR A 228 -16.34 -0.29 -21.98
CA THR A 228 -15.14 -0.97 -22.51
C THR A 228 -14.28 0.05 -23.25
N PRO A 229 -13.50 0.87 -22.52
CA PRO A 229 -12.57 1.81 -23.14
C PRO A 229 -11.52 1.09 -24.02
N PRO A 230 -10.88 1.81 -24.96
CA PRO A 230 -9.82 1.24 -25.80
C PRO A 230 -8.66 0.66 -24.97
N LEU A 231 -8.41 -0.64 -25.13
CA LEU A 231 -7.26 -1.32 -24.51
C LEU A 231 -6.01 -1.12 -25.37
N VAL A 232 -5.37 0.04 -25.23
CA VAL A 232 -4.28 0.54 -26.10
C VAL A 232 -2.88 0.11 -25.67
N GLU A 233 -2.68 -0.21 -24.39
CA GLU A 233 -1.37 -0.58 -23.89
C GLU A 233 -1.17 -2.10 -23.83
N ARG A 234 0.04 -2.54 -24.16
CA ARG A 234 0.46 -3.93 -23.93
C ARG A 234 0.83 -4.13 -22.48
N GLN A 235 0.35 -5.24 -21.93
CA GLN A 235 0.67 -5.66 -20.59
C GLN A 235 1.52 -6.94 -20.62
N PRO A 236 2.70 -6.94 -19.96
CA PRO A 236 3.51 -8.15 -19.88
C PRO A 236 2.76 -9.25 -19.13
N ARG A 237 2.80 -10.47 -19.68
CA ARG A 237 2.28 -11.67 -19.00
C ARG A 237 3.17 -11.96 -17.79
N ARG A 238 2.76 -11.50 -16.61
CA ARG A 238 3.44 -11.75 -15.33
C ARG A 238 2.94 -13.00 -14.62
N LEU A 239 1.70 -13.41 -14.89
CA LEU A 239 1.16 -14.70 -14.48
C LEU A 239 1.79 -15.80 -15.37
N HIS A 240 3.03 -16.17 -15.06
CA HIS A 240 3.75 -17.29 -15.68
C HIS A 240 3.10 -18.65 -15.36
N ALA A 241 2.27 -18.69 -14.32
CA ALA A 241 1.46 -19.82 -13.95
C ALA A 241 0.00 -19.43 -14.10
N GLY A 242 -0.63 -19.80 -15.23
CA GLY A 242 -2.08 -19.80 -15.31
C GLY A 242 -2.70 -20.51 -14.10
N VAL A 243 -3.88 -20.09 -13.68
CA VAL A 243 -4.53 -20.60 -12.47
C VAL A 243 -4.60 -22.12 -12.56
N ARG A 244 -4.02 -22.81 -11.57
CA ARG A 244 -3.98 -24.27 -11.54
C ARG A 244 -5.40 -24.79 -11.33
N ARG A 245 -6.04 -25.26 -12.39
CA ARG A 245 -7.35 -25.93 -12.32
C ARG A 245 -7.18 -27.44 -12.28
N ARG A 246 -8.02 -28.10 -11.51
CA ARG A 246 -8.13 -29.56 -11.47
C ARG A 246 -9.10 -30.00 -12.56
N VAL A 247 -8.63 -30.76 -13.53
CA VAL A 247 -9.46 -31.29 -14.62
C VAL A 247 -9.54 -32.81 -14.48
N ALA A 248 -10.77 -33.33 -14.55
CA ALA A 248 -11.04 -34.75 -14.60
C ALA A 248 -10.38 -35.36 -15.84
N THR A 249 -9.71 -36.49 -15.69
CA THR A 249 -8.96 -37.18 -16.73
C THR A 249 -9.14 -38.68 -16.61
N THR A 250 -9.07 -39.38 -17.74
CA THR A 250 -9.17 -40.84 -17.84
C THR A 250 -7.89 -41.54 -17.38
N GLU A 251 -6.80 -40.79 -17.17
CA GLU A 251 -5.49 -41.29 -16.78
C GLU A 251 -4.98 -40.63 -15.49
N GLY A 252 -4.39 -41.42 -14.60
CA GLY A 252 -3.72 -40.97 -13.38
C GLY A 252 -3.42 -42.13 -12.43
N THR A 253 -2.74 -41.84 -11.33
CA THR A 253 -2.35 -42.85 -10.32
C THR A 253 -3.32 -42.96 -9.15
N PHE A 254 -4.13 -41.92 -8.89
CA PHE A 254 -5.07 -41.89 -7.76
C PHE A 254 -6.47 -41.50 -8.22
N VAL A 255 -7.45 -42.37 -7.95
CA VAL A 255 -8.86 -42.11 -8.21
C VAL A 255 -9.34 -41.00 -7.26
N ARG A 256 -9.87 -39.92 -7.85
CA ARG A 256 -10.35 -38.73 -7.12
C ARG A 256 -11.82 -38.40 -7.41
N ARG A 257 -12.37 -38.94 -8.49
CA ARG A 257 -13.74 -38.73 -8.96
C ARG A 257 -14.40 -40.07 -9.32
N PRO A 258 -14.58 -40.98 -8.35
CA PRO A 258 -15.19 -42.29 -8.62
C PRO A 258 -16.63 -42.16 -9.14
N ASP A 259 -17.32 -41.06 -8.81
CA ASP A 259 -18.63 -40.68 -9.32
C ASP A 259 -18.71 -40.62 -10.86
N ARG A 260 -17.58 -40.36 -11.53
CA ARG A 260 -17.52 -40.24 -13.00
C ARG A 260 -17.25 -41.56 -13.72
N PHE A 261 -17.04 -42.66 -13.00
CA PHE A 261 -16.68 -43.95 -13.62
C PHE A 261 -17.73 -44.42 -14.63
N ALA A 262 -19.01 -44.33 -14.24
CA ALA A 262 -20.13 -44.72 -15.07
C ALA A 262 -20.54 -43.67 -16.13
N ILE A 263 -19.95 -42.47 -16.09
CA ILE A 263 -20.32 -41.35 -16.98
C ILE A 263 -19.34 -41.27 -18.15
N ASP A 264 -18.08 -40.97 -17.85
CA ASP A 264 -17.05 -40.70 -18.86
C ASP A 264 -15.68 -41.29 -18.51
N ARG A 265 -15.60 -42.07 -17.44
CA ARG A 265 -14.39 -42.73 -16.94
C ARG A 265 -13.26 -41.76 -16.57
N ALA A 266 -13.52 -40.45 -16.51
CA ALA A 266 -12.54 -39.45 -16.09
C ALA A 266 -12.41 -39.39 -14.57
N ILE A 267 -12.05 -40.53 -13.97
CA ILE A 267 -12.05 -40.76 -12.52
C ILE A 267 -10.80 -40.21 -11.82
N PHE A 268 -9.78 -39.84 -12.59
CA PHE A 268 -8.55 -39.24 -12.09
C PHE A 268 -8.59 -37.71 -12.24
N VAL A 269 -7.68 -37.01 -11.57
CA VAL A 269 -7.61 -35.55 -11.62
C VAL A 269 -6.18 -35.12 -11.90
N ARG A 270 -5.98 -34.36 -12.99
CA ARG A 270 -4.71 -33.69 -13.28
C ARG A 270 -4.81 -32.20 -13.02
N ARG A 271 -3.70 -31.60 -12.57
CA ARG A 271 -3.58 -30.14 -12.47
C ARG A 271 -3.19 -29.61 -13.85
N VAL A 272 -4.08 -28.90 -14.52
CA VAL A 272 -3.75 -28.16 -15.74
C VAL A 272 -3.66 -26.67 -15.41
N ARG A 273 -2.75 -25.98 -16.09
CA ARG A 273 -2.70 -24.51 -16.04
C ARG A 273 -3.82 -23.99 -16.93
N GLY A 274 -4.80 -23.29 -16.35
CA GLY A 274 -5.83 -22.60 -17.12
C GLY A 274 -5.31 -21.26 -17.61
N GLU A 275 -5.58 -20.91 -18.86
CA GLU A 275 -5.60 -19.50 -19.25
C GLU A 275 -6.85 -18.87 -18.63
N GLY A 276 -6.67 -17.77 -17.91
CA GLY A 276 -7.78 -16.91 -17.52
C GLY A 276 -8.20 -16.91 -16.05
N GLY A 277 -9.20 -16.07 -15.81
CA GLY A 277 -9.71 -15.61 -14.53
C GLY A 277 -10.24 -14.19 -14.67
N THR A 278 -11.21 -13.81 -13.86
CA THR A 278 -11.78 -12.47 -13.85
C THR A 278 -11.66 -11.83 -12.48
N ILE A 279 -11.13 -10.63 -12.46
CA ILE A 279 -10.99 -9.82 -11.25
C ILE A 279 -11.94 -8.63 -11.37
N LEU A 280 -12.80 -8.47 -10.38
CA LEU A 280 -13.64 -7.29 -10.19
C LEU A 280 -13.10 -6.52 -9.00
N VAL A 281 -12.81 -5.23 -9.19
CA VAL A 281 -12.25 -4.35 -8.17
C VAL A 281 -13.27 -3.29 -7.81
N ASP A 282 -13.65 -3.27 -6.55
CA ASP A 282 -14.41 -2.18 -5.93
C ASP A 282 -13.49 -0.96 -5.77
N VAL A 283 -13.84 0.16 -6.42
CA VAL A 283 -13.08 1.42 -6.30
C VAL A 283 -13.88 2.52 -5.61
N SER A 284 -14.78 2.13 -4.70
CA SER A 284 -15.51 3.07 -3.86
C SER A 284 -14.61 3.85 -2.90
N GLY A 285 -15.19 4.92 -2.35
CA GLY A 285 -14.48 5.87 -1.50
C GLY A 285 -13.90 5.25 -0.22
N SER A 286 -14.40 4.10 0.24
CA SER A 286 -13.86 3.40 1.43
C SER A 286 -12.61 2.59 1.14
N MET A 287 -12.42 2.17 -0.12
CA MET A 287 -11.26 1.40 -0.55
C MET A 287 -10.02 2.29 -0.77
N SER A 288 -10.19 3.61 -0.90
CA SER A 288 -9.12 4.61 -1.09
C SER A 288 -8.09 4.22 -2.18
N PHE A 289 -8.53 3.58 -3.27
CA PHE A 289 -7.64 3.22 -4.35
C PHE A 289 -7.27 4.45 -5.19
N GLY A 290 -6.03 4.90 -5.10
CA GLY A 290 -5.44 5.82 -6.08
C GLY A 290 -5.06 5.10 -7.38
N ALA A 291 -4.96 5.84 -8.49
CA ALA A 291 -4.59 5.28 -9.79
C ALA A 291 -3.31 4.44 -9.77
N LYS A 292 -2.30 4.81 -8.96
CA LYS A 292 -1.06 4.02 -8.78
C LYS A 292 -1.31 2.62 -8.19
N GLY A 293 -2.24 2.50 -7.24
CA GLY A 293 -2.60 1.21 -6.64
C GLY A 293 -3.35 0.31 -7.62
N LEU A 294 -4.28 0.88 -8.37
CA LEU A 294 -4.99 0.16 -9.42
C LEU A 294 -4.08 -0.23 -10.59
N GLU A 295 -3.15 0.64 -10.98
CA GLU A 295 -2.09 0.36 -11.95
C GLU A 295 -1.25 -0.86 -11.51
N ALA A 296 -0.85 -0.93 -10.25
CA ALA A 296 -0.12 -2.07 -9.70
C ALA A 296 -0.94 -3.36 -9.74
N LEU A 297 -2.22 -3.31 -9.33
CA LEU A 297 -3.15 -4.45 -9.41
C LEU A 297 -3.32 -4.94 -10.84
N VAL A 298 -3.63 -4.03 -11.76
CA VAL A 298 -3.79 -4.33 -13.18
C VAL A 298 -2.52 -5.01 -13.66
N ARG A 299 -1.34 -4.40 -13.45
CA ARG A 299 -0.03 -4.95 -13.86
C ARG A 299 0.23 -6.35 -13.30
N ALA A 300 -0.04 -6.57 -12.01
CA ALA A 300 0.14 -7.86 -11.35
C ALA A 300 -0.82 -8.93 -11.89
N ALA A 301 -2.04 -8.52 -12.24
CA ALA A 301 -3.00 -9.34 -12.96
C ALA A 301 -2.62 -9.57 -14.44
N GLY A 302 -1.40 -9.25 -14.87
CA GLY A 302 -0.94 -9.45 -16.24
C GLY A 302 -0.97 -10.92 -16.64
N GLY A 303 -1.98 -11.30 -17.42
CA GLY A 303 -2.32 -12.68 -17.77
C GLY A 303 -3.68 -13.17 -17.25
N ALA A 304 -4.39 -12.37 -16.45
CA ALA A 304 -5.81 -12.57 -16.16
C ALA A 304 -6.63 -12.37 -17.45
N ALA A 305 -7.72 -13.12 -17.60
CA ALA A 305 -8.54 -12.99 -18.82
C ALA A 305 -9.23 -11.62 -18.86
N VAL A 306 -9.72 -11.11 -17.73
CA VAL A 306 -10.42 -9.83 -17.63
C VAL A 306 -10.17 -9.18 -16.26
N VAL A 307 -9.86 -7.88 -16.25
CA VAL A 307 -9.88 -7.03 -15.04
C VAL A 307 -10.91 -5.94 -15.26
N ALA A 308 -11.83 -5.78 -14.31
CA ALA A 308 -12.84 -4.74 -14.30
C ALA A 308 -12.83 -3.98 -12.97
N ILE A 309 -13.10 -2.68 -13.02
CA ILE A 309 -13.31 -1.83 -11.85
C ILE A 309 -14.77 -1.38 -11.85
N TYR A 310 -15.33 -1.10 -10.68
CA TYR A 310 -16.67 -0.53 -10.60
C TYR A 310 -16.82 0.47 -9.45
N SER A 311 -17.71 1.43 -9.66
CA SER A 311 -18.15 2.38 -8.63
C SER A 311 -19.49 2.99 -9.04
N GLY A 312 -20.21 3.59 -8.09
CA GLY A 312 -21.42 4.35 -8.37
C GLY A 312 -21.52 5.66 -7.61
N SER A 313 -22.55 6.44 -7.92
CA SER A 313 -22.94 7.66 -7.22
C SER A 313 -24.43 7.93 -7.45
N GLY A 314 -25.15 8.35 -6.41
CA GLY A 314 -26.59 8.59 -6.49
C GLY A 314 -27.39 7.31 -6.72
N ASP A 315 -27.90 7.13 -7.94
CA ASP A 315 -28.70 6.00 -8.39
C ASP A 315 -28.11 5.23 -9.60
N VAL A 316 -26.92 5.64 -10.07
CA VAL A 316 -26.25 5.05 -11.23
C VAL A 316 -24.77 4.73 -10.96
N GLY A 317 -24.25 3.71 -11.64
CA GLY A 317 -22.83 3.37 -11.59
C GLY A 317 -22.29 2.81 -12.89
N GLU A 318 -20.97 2.63 -12.93
CA GLU A 318 -20.23 2.15 -14.09
C GLU A 318 -19.34 0.98 -13.68
N LEU A 319 -19.38 -0.09 -14.46
CA LEU A 319 -18.37 -1.13 -14.48
C LEU A 319 -17.51 -0.94 -15.73
N ARG A 320 -16.21 -0.74 -15.52
CA ARG A 320 -15.26 -0.49 -16.60
C ARG A 320 -14.29 -1.65 -16.74
N ILE A 321 -14.19 -2.21 -17.94
CA ILE A 321 -13.19 -3.24 -18.27
C ILE A 321 -11.87 -2.55 -18.57
N VAL A 322 -10.89 -2.71 -17.67
CA VAL A 322 -9.59 -2.01 -17.73
C VAL A 322 -8.46 -2.88 -18.27
N ALA A 323 -8.62 -4.21 -18.25
CA ALA A 323 -7.69 -5.11 -18.92
C ALA A 323 -8.39 -6.37 -19.45
N ARG A 324 -7.85 -6.93 -20.54
CA ARG A 324 -8.26 -8.20 -21.13
C ARG A 324 -7.08 -8.85 -21.84
N GLY A 325 -6.70 -10.05 -21.40
CA GLY A 325 -5.59 -10.80 -21.98
C GLY A 325 -4.25 -10.08 -21.79
N ASP A 326 -3.60 -9.70 -22.89
CA ASP A 326 -2.33 -8.97 -22.91
C ASP A 326 -2.49 -7.46 -23.15
N ARG A 327 -3.73 -6.94 -23.11
CA ARG A 327 -4.02 -5.52 -23.33
C ARG A 327 -4.74 -4.89 -22.14
N ARG A 328 -4.46 -3.60 -21.94
CA ARG A 328 -5.07 -2.77 -20.89
C ARG A 328 -5.30 -1.34 -21.39
N VAL A 329 -6.11 -0.59 -20.65
CA VAL A 329 -6.26 0.87 -20.85
C VAL A 329 -4.98 1.62 -20.51
N ALA A 330 -4.88 2.86 -20.97
CA ALA A 330 -3.83 3.77 -20.52
C ALA A 330 -4.02 4.13 -19.04
N SER A 331 -2.92 4.44 -18.35
CA SER A 331 -2.94 4.66 -16.89
C SER A 331 -3.84 5.81 -16.43
N ASP A 332 -4.04 6.82 -17.27
CA ASP A 332 -4.96 7.95 -17.04
C ASP A 332 -6.44 7.53 -17.05
N GLN A 333 -6.79 6.43 -17.71
CA GLN A 333 -8.16 5.89 -17.76
C GLN A 333 -8.49 4.95 -16.59
N LEU A 334 -7.53 4.73 -15.68
CA LEU A 334 -7.72 3.96 -14.44
C LEU A 334 -8.33 4.80 -13.31
N GLU A 335 -8.50 6.11 -13.49
CA GLU A 335 -9.10 6.95 -12.46
C GLU A 335 -10.55 6.51 -12.13
N PRO A 336 -10.89 6.33 -10.83
CA PRO A 336 -12.24 5.98 -10.40
C PRO A 336 -13.27 7.05 -10.81
N VAL A 337 -14.49 6.60 -11.14
CA VAL A 337 -15.57 7.46 -11.68
C VAL A 337 -16.63 7.79 -10.62
N GLY A 338 -16.53 7.19 -9.44
CA GLY A 338 -17.54 7.29 -8.39
C GLY A 338 -16.94 7.01 -7.01
N ARG A 339 -17.80 7.05 -5.99
CA ARG A 339 -17.39 6.88 -4.58
C ARG A 339 -18.28 5.95 -3.77
N GLY A 340 -19.41 5.47 -4.32
CA GLY A 340 -20.39 4.63 -3.62
C GLY A 340 -20.47 3.20 -4.14
N ASN A 341 -21.07 2.33 -3.32
CA ASN A 341 -21.23 0.88 -3.53
C ASN A 341 -22.62 0.49 -4.07
N ILE A 342 -23.36 1.47 -4.58
CA ILE A 342 -24.76 1.30 -4.98
C ILE A 342 -24.99 0.27 -6.10
N VAL A 343 -23.94 -0.13 -6.82
CA VAL A 343 -23.98 -1.09 -7.95
C VAL A 343 -23.29 -2.44 -7.65
N ASP A 344 -23.03 -2.77 -6.38
CA ASP A 344 -22.40 -4.06 -6.01
C ASP A 344 -23.15 -5.27 -6.57
N LEU A 345 -24.47 -5.29 -6.41
CA LEU A 345 -25.28 -6.42 -6.85
C LEU A 345 -25.18 -6.67 -8.36
N PRO A 346 -25.46 -5.69 -9.24
CA PRO A 346 -25.30 -5.89 -10.68
C PRO A 346 -23.84 -6.16 -11.09
N ALA A 347 -22.85 -5.63 -10.38
CA ALA A 347 -21.43 -5.92 -10.64
C ALA A 347 -21.08 -7.39 -10.32
N LEU A 348 -21.59 -7.93 -9.21
CA LEU A 348 -21.45 -9.34 -8.84
C LEU A 348 -22.21 -10.27 -9.77
N GLU A 349 -23.40 -9.86 -10.24
CA GLU A 349 -24.15 -10.62 -11.25
C GLU A 349 -23.39 -10.68 -12.58
N TRP A 350 -22.73 -9.60 -12.97
CA TRP A 350 -21.82 -9.59 -14.11
C TRP A 350 -20.65 -10.55 -13.89
N LEU A 351 -19.97 -10.47 -12.74
CA LEU A 351 -18.82 -11.31 -12.41
C LEU A 351 -19.15 -12.80 -12.39
N ALA A 352 -20.33 -13.17 -11.87
CA ALA A 352 -20.79 -14.56 -11.82
C ALA A 352 -20.92 -15.22 -13.21
N ARG A 353 -21.06 -14.42 -14.28
CA ARG A 353 -21.13 -14.89 -15.67
C ARG A 353 -19.75 -14.98 -16.35
N GLN A 354 -18.68 -14.52 -15.70
CA GLN A 354 -17.34 -14.48 -16.28
C GLN A 354 -16.58 -15.80 -16.09
N PRO A 355 -15.46 -16.03 -16.80
CA PRO A 355 -14.62 -17.20 -16.60
C PRO A 355 -14.02 -17.31 -15.18
N GLU A 356 -13.83 -18.54 -14.70
CA GLU A 356 -13.19 -18.82 -13.42
C GLU A 356 -11.65 -18.83 -13.50
N PRO A 357 -10.94 -18.49 -12.40
CA PRO A 357 -11.47 -18.07 -11.09
C PRO A 357 -12.05 -16.65 -11.11
N ARG A 358 -13.03 -16.41 -10.25
CA ARG A 358 -13.69 -15.11 -10.10
C ARG A 358 -13.29 -14.50 -8.76
N LEU A 359 -12.59 -13.37 -8.80
CA LEU A 359 -12.14 -12.64 -7.61
C LEU A 359 -12.88 -11.32 -7.51
N TRP A 360 -13.37 -11.03 -6.31
CA TRP A 360 -13.95 -9.73 -5.97
C TRP A 360 -13.07 -9.07 -4.92
N VAL A 361 -12.40 -7.99 -5.29
CA VAL A 361 -11.56 -7.19 -4.40
C VAL A 361 -12.43 -6.11 -3.79
N SER A 362 -12.84 -6.27 -2.53
CA SER A 362 -13.75 -5.33 -1.82
C SER A 362 -13.66 -5.53 -0.30
N ASP A 363 -13.95 -4.46 0.45
CA ASP A 363 -14.08 -4.47 1.91
C ASP A 363 -15.37 -5.20 2.38
N GLY A 364 -16.30 -5.47 1.46
CA GLY A 364 -17.56 -6.15 1.70
C GLY A 364 -18.72 -5.25 2.13
N CYS A 365 -18.55 -3.94 2.10
CA CYS A 365 -19.61 -2.99 2.42
C CYS A 365 -20.56 -2.86 1.22
N VAL A 366 -21.82 -3.24 1.40
CA VAL A 366 -22.85 -3.16 0.35
C VAL A 366 -23.84 -2.05 0.65
N THR A 367 -24.04 -1.14 -0.33
CA THR A 367 -25.05 -0.08 -0.29
C THR A 367 -26.00 -0.17 -1.47
N GLY A 368 -27.20 0.40 -1.35
CA GLY A 368 -28.07 0.67 -2.50
C GLY A 368 -28.23 2.15 -2.75
N VAL A 369 -29.17 2.53 -3.62
CA VAL A 369 -29.42 3.94 -4.02
C VAL A 369 -29.43 4.87 -2.80
N GLY A 370 -28.69 5.98 -2.93
CA GLY A 370 -28.50 6.95 -1.83
C GLY A 370 -27.52 6.50 -0.73
N ASP A 371 -26.60 5.58 -1.06
CA ASP A 371 -25.61 5.00 -0.13
C ASP A 371 -26.21 4.43 1.16
N SER A 372 -27.46 3.97 1.07
CA SER A 372 -28.18 3.40 2.19
C SER A 372 -27.79 1.94 2.37
N GLY A 373 -27.34 1.58 3.57
CA GLY A 373 -27.10 0.20 3.95
C GLY A 373 -28.40 -0.61 3.97
N CYS A 374 -28.35 -1.85 3.47
CA CYS A 374 -29.51 -2.74 3.47
C CYS A 374 -29.08 -4.21 3.60
N ASP A 375 -29.49 -4.86 4.69
CA ASP A 375 -29.12 -6.26 4.95
C ASP A 375 -29.66 -7.22 3.90
N ARG A 376 -30.86 -6.95 3.34
CA ARG A 376 -31.39 -7.74 2.23
C ARG A 376 -30.52 -7.62 0.98
N LEU A 377 -29.98 -6.44 0.69
CA LEU A 377 -29.09 -6.24 -0.46
C LEU A 377 -27.75 -6.95 -0.22
N ARG A 378 -27.20 -6.85 0.99
CA ARG A 378 -26.00 -7.61 1.40
C ARG A 378 -26.20 -9.12 1.25
N ALA A 379 -27.32 -9.66 1.74
CA ALA A 379 -27.66 -11.08 1.61
C ALA A 379 -27.81 -11.50 0.14
N ARG A 380 -28.36 -10.65 -0.73
CA ARG A 380 -28.43 -10.90 -2.18
C ARG A 380 -27.04 -10.95 -2.82
N CYS A 381 -26.15 -10.00 -2.48
CA CYS A 381 -24.76 -9.99 -2.94
C CYS A 381 -24.03 -11.27 -2.51
N GLU A 382 -24.19 -11.69 -1.25
CA GLU A 382 -23.62 -12.93 -0.73
C GLU A 382 -24.16 -14.16 -1.46
N ALA A 383 -25.47 -14.23 -1.71
CA ALA A 383 -26.08 -15.33 -2.46
C ALA A 383 -25.55 -15.42 -3.91
N VAL A 384 -25.37 -14.27 -4.57
CA VAL A 384 -24.76 -14.20 -5.92
C VAL A 384 -23.30 -14.64 -5.85
N ALA A 385 -22.53 -14.18 -4.85
CA ALA A 385 -21.13 -14.56 -4.67
C ALA A 385 -20.97 -16.07 -4.46
N GLN A 386 -21.79 -16.67 -3.58
CA GLN A 386 -21.79 -18.11 -3.32
C GLN A 386 -22.17 -18.92 -4.57
N ARG A 387 -23.30 -18.59 -5.21
CA ARG A 387 -23.76 -19.26 -6.43
C ARG A 387 -22.75 -19.12 -7.58
N GLY A 388 -22.15 -17.94 -7.69
CA GLY A 388 -21.14 -17.61 -8.69
C GLY A 388 -19.74 -18.13 -8.36
N ARG A 389 -19.52 -18.82 -7.23
CA ARG A 389 -18.18 -19.24 -6.77
C ARG A 389 -17.17 -18.08 -6.80
N ILE A 390 -17.64 -16.89 -6.45
CA ILE A 390 -16.83 -15.67 -6.37
C ILE A 390 -16.11 -15.68 -5.04
N ARG A 391 -14.77 -15.56 -5.09
CA ARG A 391 -13.96 -15.41 -3.89
C ARG A 391 -13.75 -13.93 -3.62
N ARG A 392 -14.27 -13.44 -2.50
CA ARG A 392 -13.93 -12.11 -2.01
C ARG A 392 -12.52 -12.11 -1.42
N VAL A 393 -11.77 -11.07 -1.70
CA VAL A 393 -10.48 -10.76 -1.08
C VAL A 393 -10.47 -9.30 -0.67
N ASP A 394 -9.92 -9.02 0.51
CA ASP A 394 -10.04 -7.69 1.09
C ASP A 394 -8.97 -6.73 0.54
N THR A 395 -7.94 -7.23 -0.17
CA THR A 395 -6.85 -6.43 -0.74
C THR A 395 -6.43 -6.89 -2.14
N PRO A 396 -5.85 -5.97 -2.96
CA PRO A 396 -5.21 -6.32 -4.23
C PRO A 396 -4.16 -7.43 -4.10
N ASP A 397 -3.31 -7.38 -3.08
CA ASP A 397 -2.25 -8.37 -2.87
C ASP A 397 -2.80 -9.74 -2.53
N ALA A 398 -3.92 -9.79 -1.80
CA ALA A 398 -4.63 -11.04 -1.60
C ALA A 398 -5.16 -11.57 -2.94
N ALA A 399 -5.65 -10.72 -3.83
CA ALA A 399 -6.05 -11.13 -5.19
C ALA A 399 -4.87 -11.70 -5.98
N VAL A 400 -3.71 -11.02 -5.97
CA VAL A 400 -2.48 -11.47 -6.65
C VAL A 400 -2.03 -12.83 -6.12
N ARG A 401 -1.96 -13.00 -4.79
CA ARG A 401 -1.59 -14.29 -4.16
C ARG A 401 -2.53 -15.43 -4.56
N VAL A 402 -3.82 -15.14 -4.71
CA VAL A 402 -4.79 -16.15 -5.16
C VAL A 402 -4.56 -16.54 -6.62
N LEU A 403 -4.17 -15.58 -7.47
CA LEU A 403 -3.87 -15.83 -8.89
C LEU A 403 -2.55 -16.58 -9.08
N GLU A 404 -1.54 -16.30 -8.27
CA GLU A 404 -0.23 -16.96 -8.31
C GLU A 404 -0.27 -18.41 -7.79
N GLY A 405 -1.36 -18.82 -7.15
CA GLY A 405 -1.67 -20.21 -6.82
C GLY A 405 -1.08 -20.68 -5.50
N GLY A 406 -1.59 -20.10 -4.40
CA GLY A 406 -1.22 -20.41 -3.01
C GLY A 406 -1.13 -21.87 -2.60
#